data_AF-A0A6G1H8H2-F1
#
_entry.id   AF-A0A6G1H8H2-F1
#
_cell.length_a   1.000
_cell.length_b   1.000
_cell.length_c   1.000
_cell.angle_alpha   90.00
_cell.angle_beta   90.00
_cell.angle_gamma   90.00
#
_symmetry.space_group_name_H-M   'P 1'
#
loop_
_entity.id
_entity.type
_entity.pdbx_description
1 polymer ?
#
loop_
_entity_poly.entity_id
_entity_poly.type
_entity_poly.pdbx_seq_one_letter_code
_entity_poly.pdbx_strand_id
1 'polypeptide(L)'
;MPPQRRALRQISGNSRRGPELHPYIRGKIVAKAEDGLSRGEIATELQIPKTTIQYTMRQEEQRINGESLSRSGRPIESTEVTQRHVIRLARLNPKMTYKELHEQSGATHSYRSTYRILKAVGITNWRAK
;
A
#
# COMPACT_ATOMS: atom_id res chain seq x y z
N MET A 1 27.82 16.09 8.13
CA MET A 1 27.05 16.72 9.22
C MET A 1 25.63 16.96 8.71
N PRO A 2 24.56 16.50 9.37
CA PRO A 2 23.21 16.94 8.98
C PRO A 2 23.11 18.46 9.17
N PRO A 3 22.46 19.19 8.26
CA PRO A 3 22.35 20.64 8.37
C PRO A 3 21.67 21.02 9.69
N GLN A 4 22.33 21.86 10.50
CA GLN A 4 21.76 22.38 11.74
C GLN A 4 20.58 23.29 11.45
N ARG A 5 19.47 23.12 12.19
CA ARG A 5 18.30 23.99 12.08
C ARG A 5 18.65 25.37 12.65
N ARG A 6 18.42 26.43 11.87
CA ARG A 6 18.43 27.81 12.38
C ARG A 6 17.07 28.12 13.03
N ALA A 7 17.10 28.66 14.25
CA ALA A 7 15.89 29.09 14.95
C ALA A 7 15.13 30.15 14.12
N LEU A 8 13.79 30.13 14.20
CA LEU A 8 12.86 31.08 13.55
C LEU A 8 12.81 31.07 12.01
N ARG A 9 13.50 30.15 11.32
CA ARG A 9 13.40 30.02 9.87
C ARG A 9 12.05 29.41 9.47
N GLN A 10 11.37 30.02 8.49
CA GLN A 10 10.15 29.48 7.88
C GLN A 10 10.39 28.03 7.42
N ILE A 11 9.53 27.11 7.89
CA ILE A 11 9.60 25.70 7.48
C ILE A 11 9.18 25.65 6.01
N SER A 12 10.11 25.35 5.10
CA SER A 12 9.73 25.10 3.72
C SER A 12 8.93 23.79 3.66
N GLY A 13 7.66 23.85 3.25
CA GLY A 13 6.84 22.65 3.01
C GLY A 13 7.42 21.71 1.93
N ASN A 14 8.43 22.17 1.18
CA ASN A 14 9.13 21.41 0.14
C ASN A 14 10.19 20.42 0.66
N SER A 15 10.24 20.11 1.96
CA SER A 15 11.07 18.99 2.44
C SER A 15 10.43 17.66 2.03
N ARG A 16 10.84 17.14 0.86
CA ARG A 16 10.40 15.83 0.39
C ARG A 16 11.14 14.74 1.17
N ARG A 17 10.40 13.73 1.65
CA ARG A 17 11.00 12.48 2.12
C ARG A 17 11.76 11.86 0.94
N GLY A 18 13.01 11.48 1.17
CA GLY A 18 13.83 10.82 0.15
C GLY A 18 13.24 9.47 -0.29
N PRO A 19 13.76 8.89 -1.39
CA PRO A 19 13.34 7.57 -1.85
C PRO A 19 13.57 6.51 -0.77
N GLU A 20 12.85 5.39 -0.90
CA GLU A 20 13.08 4.24 -0.03
C GLU A 20 14.46 3.62 -0.27
N LEU A 21 15.04 3.01 0.75
CA LEU A 21 16.31 2.28 0.62
C LEU A 21 16.15 1.10 -0.34
N HIS A 22 17.15 0.91 -1.20
CA HIS A 22 17.24 -0.27 -2.05
C HIS A 22 17.43 -1.54 -1.20
N PRO A 23 16.83 -2.69 -1.56
CA PRO A 23 16.96 -3.95 -0.80
C PRO A 23 18.41 -4.35 -0.52
N TYR A 24 19.29 -4.20 -1.52
CA TYR A 24 20.74 -4.42 -1.36
C TYR A 24 21.37 -3.62 -0.20
N ILE A 25 21.01 -2.34 -0.07
CA ILE A 25 21.54 -1.48 0.99
C ILE A 25 20.98 -1.90 2.35
N ARG A 26 19.73 -2.37 2.41
CA ARG A 26 19.16 -2.95 3.64
C ARG A 26 19.91 -4.22 4.04
N GLY A 27 20.21 -5.10 3.09
CA GLY A 27 21.04 -6.29 3.32
C GLY A 27 22.42 -5.93 3.88
N LYS A 28 23.09 -4.88 3.36
CA LYS A 28 24.35 -4.38 3.93
C LYS A 28 24.21 -3.89 5.36
N ILE A 29 23.10 -3.22 5.71
CA ILE A 29 22.85 -2.77 7.08
C ILE A 29 22.71 -3.97 8.01
N VAL A 30 21.96 -4.99 7.60
CA VAL A 30 21.70 -6.20 8.39
C VAL A 30 22.99 -6.99 8.59
N ALA A 31 23.73 -7.27 7.51
CA ALA A 31 25.01 -7.98 7.57
C ALA A 31 25.99 -7.30 8.53
N LYS A 32 26.14 -5.97 8.45
CA LYS A 32 27.02 -5.24 9.38
C LYS A 32 26.55 -5.27 10.83
N ALA A 33 25.25 -5.32 11.06
CA ALA A 33 24.70 -5.46 12.40
C ALA A 33 24.93 -6.88 12.95
N GLU A 34 24.85 -7.90 12.10
CA GLU A 34 25.20 -9.29 12.44
C GLU A 34 26.69 -9.45 12.73
N ASP A 35 27.55 -8.72 12.01
CA ASP A 35 28.99 -8.60 12.26
C ASP A 35 29.32 -7.86 13.59
N GLY A 36 28.31 -7.38 14.32
CA GLY A 36 28.46 -6.74 15.63
C GLY A 36 28.79 -5.25 15.60
N LEU A 37 28.76 -4.60 14.44
CA LEU A 37 29.01 -3.15 14.36
C LEU A 37 27.90 -2.36 15.06
N SER A 38 28.29 -1.30 15.74
CA SER A 38 27.34 -0.37 16.33
C SER A 38 26.59 0.40 15.24
N ARG A 39 25.35 0.81 15.55
CA ARG A 39 24.54 1.66 14.65
C ARG A 39 25.24 2.99 14.30
N GLY A 40 26.17 3.43 15.14
CA GLY A 40 26.99 4.61 14.91
C GLY A 40 27.98 4.41 13.76
N GLU A 41 28.71 3.30 13.81
CA GLU A 41 29.70 2.91 12.79
C GLU A 41 29.03 2.64 11.44
N ILE A 42 27.90 1.93 11.44
CA ILE A 42 27.11 1.67 10.22
C ILE A 42 26.62 2.99 9.60
N ALA A 43 26.20 3.96 10.42
CA ALA A 43 25.75 5.26 9.94
C ALA A 43 26.88 6.07 9.29
N THR A 44 28.09 6.04 9.88
CA THR A 44 29.26 6.70 9.31
C THR A 44 29.72 6.05 8.02
N GLU A 45 29.69 4.71 7.95
CA GLU A 45 30.19 3.97 6.80
C GLU A 45 29.24 4.03 5.61
N LEU A 46 27.94 3.79 5.82
CA LEU A 46 26.94 3.79 4.76
C LEU A 46 26.36 5.18 4.47
N GLN A 47 26.73 6.21 5.26
CA GLN A 47 26.18 7.57 5.19
C GLN A 47 24.63 7.61 5.33
N ILE A 48 24.07 6.68 6.09
CA ILE A 48 22.63 6.55 6.33
C ILE A 48 22.30 7.09 7.73
N PRO A 49 21.20 7.85 7.90
CA PRO A 49 20.78 8.30 9.22
C PRO A 49 20.56 7.14 10.19
N LYS A 50 21.00 7.30 11.45
CA LYS A 50 20.81 6.31 12.53
C LYS A 50 19.34 5.88 12.69
N THR A 51 18.41 6.82 12.49
CA THR A 51 16.95 6.56 12.55
C THR A 51 16.51 5.60 11.45
N THR A 52 17.07 5.72 10.25
CA THR A 52 16.79 4.81 9.12
C THR A 52 17.39 3.43 9.36
N ILE A 53 18.60 3.34 9.92
CA ILE A 53 19.22 2.06 10.30
C ILE A 53 18.37 1.35 11.37
N GLN A 54 18.01 2.06 12.44
CA GLN A 54 17.16 1.51 13.50
C GLN A 54 15.80 1.04 12.96
N TYR A 55 15.16 1.85 12.11
CA TYR A 55 13.91 1.45 11.46
C TYR A 55 14.09 0.23 10.55
N THR A 56 15.21 0.14 9.83
CA THR A 56 15.51 -0.99 8.95
C THR A 56 15.63 -2.26 9.76
N MET A 57 16.45 -2.27 10.82
CA MET A 57 16.62 -3.42 11.73
C MET A 57 15.29 -3.86 12.36
N ARG A 58 14.48 -2.92 12.87
CA ARG A 58 13.19 -3.24 13.50
C ARG A 58 12.18 -3.90 12.56
N GLN A 59 12.30 -3.66 11.26
CA GLN A 59 11.35 -4.16 10.27
C GLN A 59 11.90 -5.37 9.52
N GLU A 60 13.15 -5.77 9.77
CA GLU A 60 13.80 -6.84 9.02
C GLU A 60 13.05 -8.17 9.17
N GLU A 61 12.64 -8.50 10.40
CA GLU A 61 11.85 -9.70 10.71
C GLU A 61 10.54 -9.79 9.89
N GLN A 62 9.98 -8.65 9.47
CA GLN A 62 8.72 -8.60 8.74
C GLN A 62 8.93 -8.58 7.23
N ARG A 63 10.11 -8.17 6.75
CA ARG A 63 10.38 -8.03 5.31
C ARG A 63 10.71 -9.37 4.69
N ILE A 64 10.39 -9.48 3.40
CA ILE A 64 10.80 -10.61 2.55
C ILE A 64 11.78 -10.04 1.53
N ASN A 65 12.97 -10.64 1.43
CA ASN A 65 14.05 -10.24 0.50
C ASN A 65 14.49 -8.76 0.61
N GLY A 66 14.35 -8.15 1.79
CA GLY A 66 14.68 -6.73 1.99
C GLY A 66 13.77 -5.77 1.23
N GLU A 67 12.65 -6.22 0.65
CA GLU A 67 11.69 -5.36 -0.02
C GLU A 67 10.85 -4.55 0.98
N SER A 68 10.33 -3.41 0.52
CA SER A 68 9.45 -2.60 1.34
C SER A 68 8.09 -3.29 1.51
N LEU A 69 7.55 -3.27 2.73
CA LEU A 69 6.22 -3.78 3.00
C LEU A 69 5.16 -3.00 2.21
N SER A 70 4.19 -3.71 1.66
CA SER A 70 3.04 -3.10 1.00
C SER A 70 2.29 -2.22 1.99
N ARG A 71 2.01 -0.97 1.61
CA ARG A 71 1.20 -0.07 2.43
C ARG A 71 -0.24 -0.55 2.42
N SER A 72 -0.93 -0.44 3.56
CA SER A 72 -2.37 -0.62 3.61
C SER A 72 -3.00 0.40 2.65
N GLY A 73 -3.62 -0.09 1.57
CA GLY A 73 -4.37 0.75 0.66
C GLY A 73 -5.59 1.36 1.35
N ARG A 74 -6.28 2.25 0.64
CA ARG A 74 -7.57 2.78 1.11
C ARG A 74 -8.56 1.60 1.28
N PRO A 75 -9.28 1.51 2.41
CA PRO A 75 -10.28 0.47 2.60
C PRO A 75 -11.37 0.56 1.52
N ILE A 76 -11.86 -0.59 1.10
CA ILE A 76 -12.90 -0.69 0.08
C ILE A 76 -14.24 -0.29 0.72
N GLU A 77 -15.02 0.56 0.04
CA GLU A 77 -16.31 1.05 0.56
C GLU A 77 -17.40 -0.03 0.58
N SER A 78 -17.33 -1.02 -0.31
CA SER A 78 -18.29 -2.12 -0.35
C SER A 78 -17.95 -3.20 0.67
N THR A 79 -18.91 -3.59 1.50
CA THR A 79 -18.79 -4.78 2.37
C THR A 79 -18.92 -6.08 1.56
N GLU A 80 -18.39 -7.19 2.10
CA GLU A 80 -18.53 -8.50 1.46
C GLU A 80 -19.99 -8.92 1.27
N VAL A 81 -20.85 -8.57 2.23
CA VAL A 81 -22.29 -8.89 2.16
C VAL A 81 -22.93 -8.18 0.97
N THR A 82 -22.65 -6.88 0.80
CA THR A 82 -23.14 -6.12 -0.34
C THR A 82 -22.60 -6.67 -1.66
N GLN A 83 -21.31 -7.05 -1.71
CA GLN A 83 -20.73 -7.67 -2.91
C GLN A 83 -21.43 -8.97 -3.28
N ARG A 84 -21.65 -9.87 -2.32
CA ARG A 84 -22.37 -11.13 -2.55
C ARG A 84 -23.80 -10.90 -3.02
N HIS A 85 -24.47 -9.90 -2.48
CA HIS A 85 -25.83 -9.53 -2.89
C HIS A 85 -25.89 -9.05 -4.34
N VAL A 86 -24.99 -8.12 -4.71
CA VAL A 86 -24.81 -7.64 -6.09
C VAL A 86 -24.55 -8.79 -7.07
N ILE A 87 -23.64 -9.70 -6.72
CA ILE A 87 -23.30 -10.86 -7.56
C ILE A 87 -24.52 -11.77 -7.75
N ARG A 88 -25.30 -11.99 -6.69
CA ARG A 88 -26.53 -12.81 -6.75
C ARG A 88 -27.57 -12.18 -7.66
N LEU A 89 -27.83 -10.89 -7.51
CA LEU A 89 -28.78 -10.17 -8.38
C LEU A 89 -28.36 -10.24 -9.85
N ALA A 90 -27.07 -10.10 -10.14
CA ALA A 90 -26.56 -10.15 -11.51
C ALA A 90 -26.73 -11.54 -12.14
N ARG A 91 -26.58 -12.60 -11.35
CA ARG A 91 -26.80 -13.98 -11.81
C ARG A 91 -28.28 -14.29 -12.05
N LEU A 92 -29.17 -13.76 -11.21
CA LEU A 92 -30.62 -13.94 -11.35
C LEU A 92 -31.18 -13.13 -12.53
N ASN A 93 -30.64 -11.93 -12.78
CA ASN A 93 -31.12 -11.01 -13.81
C ASN A 93 -29.99 -10.62 -14.80
N PRO A 94 -29.59 -11.53 -15.72
CA PRO A 94 -28.43 -11.32 -16.58
C PRO A 94 -28.49 -10.13 -17.53
N LYS A 95 -29.71 -9.73 -17.90
CA LYS A 95 -29.97 -8.65 -18.87
C LYS A 95 -30.11 -7.28 -18.21
N MET A 96 -30.08 -7.22 -16.87
CA MET A 96 -30.20 -5.98 -16.13
C MET A 96 -28.97 -5.10 -16.34
N THR A 97 -29.18 -3.81 -16.50
CA THR A 97 -28.08 -2.86 -16.62
C THR A 97 -27.38 -2.67 -15.27
N TYR A 98 -26.11 -2.25 -15.29
CA TYR A 98 -25.35 -2.00 -14.07
C TYR A 98 -25.97 -0.93 -13.16
N LYS A 99 -26.70 0.03 -13.76
CA LYS A 99 -27.38 1.10 -13.02
C LYS A 99 -28.59 0.54 -12.26
N GLU A 100 -29.44 -0.23 -12.94
CA GLU A 100 -30.59 -0.91 -12.32
C GLU A 100 -30.14 -1.88 -11.24
N LEU A 101 -29.05 -2.62 -11.48
CA LEU A 101 -28.48 -3.56 -10.51
C LEU A 101 -27.99 -2.84 -9.25
N HIS A 102 -27.38 -1.67 -9.42
CA HIS A 102 -26.92 -0.84 -8.33
C HIS A 102 -28.10 -0.31 -7.49
N GLU A 103 -29.13 0.23 -8.16
CA GLU A 103 -30.37 0.71 -7.52
C GLU A 103 -31.06 -0.42 -6.75
N GLN A 104 -31.21 -1.61 -7.35
CA GLN A 104 -31.84 -2.75 -6.71
C GLN A 104 -31.02 -3.33 -5.55
N SER A 105 -29.69 -3.23 -5.61
CA SER A 105 -28.83 -3.72 -4.54
C SER A 105 -28.85 -2.85 -3.27
N GLY A 106 -29.39 -1.63 -3.35
CA GLY A 106 -29.39 -0.66 -2.25
C GLY A 106 -27.98 -0.26 -1.78
N ALA A 107 -26.97 -0.48 -2.62
CA ALA A 107 -25.58 -0.28 -2.24
C ALA A 107 -25.23 1.21 -2.12
N THR A 108 -24.39 1.57 -1.14
CA THR A 108 -23.93 2.95 -0.95
C THR A 108 -22.80 3.35 -1.91
N HIS A 109 -22.05 2.38 -2.43
CA HIS A 109 -20.92 2.62 -3.32
C HIS A 109 -21.37 2.99 -4.73
N SER A 110 -20.57 3.74 -5.50
CA SER A 110 -20.95 4.13 -6.87
C SER A 110 -21.24 2.94 -7.80
N TYR A 111 -22.15 3.09 -8.77
CA TYR A 111 -22.45 2.03 -9.78
C TYR A 111 -21.20 1.52 -10.53
N ARG A 112 -20.16 2.34 -10.68
CA ARG A 112 -18.87 1.91 -11.28
C ARG A 112 -18.13 0.90 -10.41
N SER A 113 -18.26 1.00 -9.09
CA SER A 113 -17.74 0.01 -8.15
C SER A 113 -18.52 -1.31 -8.28
N THR A 114 -19.83 -1.27 -8.53
CA THR A 114 -20.64 -2.45 -8.87
C THR A 114 -20.11 -3.16 -10.11
N TYR A 115 -19.78 -2.42 -11.18
CA TYR A 115 -19.10 -2.98 -12.35
C TYR A 115 -17.74 -3.62 -12.02
N ARG A 116 -16.89 -2.96 -11.20
CA ARG A 116 -15.59 -3.50 -10.78
C ARG A 116 -15.74 -4.81 -10.00
N ILE A 117 -16.75 -4.90 -9.13
CA ILE A 117 -17.09 -6.13 -8.38
C ILE A 117 -17.42 -7.25 -9.36
N LEU A 118 -18.30 -7.00 -10.35
CA LEU A 118 -18.67 -8.01 -11.34
C LEU A 118 -17.51 -8.39 -12.27
N LYS A 119 -16.66 -7.43 -12.62
CA LYS A 119 -15.45 -7.67 -13.42
C LYS A 119 -14.47 -8.58 -12.70
N ALA A 120 -14.27 -8.39 -11.40
CA ALA A 120 -13.40 -9.24 -10.59
C ALA A 120 -13.87 -10.71 -10.56
N VAL A 121 -15.18 -10.96 -10.69
CA VAL A 121 -15.79 -12.29 -10.72
C VAL A 121 -16.01 -12.82 -12.15
N GLY A 122 -15.74 -12.01 -13.18
CA GLY A 122 -15.87 -12.41 -14.59
C GLY A 122 -17.31 -12.41 -15.15
N ILE A 123 -18.25 -11.68 -14.53
CA ILE A 123 -19.69 -11.69 -14.89
C ILE A 123 -20.04 -10.56 -15.89
N THR A 124 -19.07 -9.88 -16.50
CA THR A 124 -19.34 -8.70 -17.35
C THR A 124 -19.64 -9.02 -18.82
N ASN A 125 -19.20 -10.18 -19.32
CA ASN A 125 -19.23 -10.51 -20.76
C ASN A 125 -20.16 -11.69 -21.04
N TRP A 126 -21.43 -11.57 -20.69
CA TRP A 126 -22.41 -12.61 -21.01
C TRP A 126 -22.51 -12.73 -22.53
N ARG A 127 -22.35 -13.96 -23.06
CA ARG A 127 -22.52 -14.21 -24.49
C ARG A 127 -23.93 -13.81 -24.89
N ALA A 128 -24.04 -12.87 -25.83
CA ALA A 128 -25.31 -12.60 -26.49
C ALA A 128 -25.84 -13.91 -27.09
N LYS A 129 -27.12 -14.19 -26.88
CA LYS A 129 -27.83 -15.26 -27.56
C LYS A 129 -28.51 -14.69 -28.79
#